data_AF-A0A965IX19-F1
#
_entry.id   AF-A0A965IX19-F1
#
_cell.length_a   1.000
_cell.length_b   1.000
_cell.length_c   1.000
_cell.angle_alpha   90.00
_cell.angle_beta   90.00
_cell.angle_gamma   90.00
#
_symmetry.space_group_name_H-M   'P 1'
#
loop_
_entity.id
_entity.type
_entity.pdbx_description
1 polymer ?
#
loop_
_entity_poly.entity_id
_entity_poly.type
_entity_poly.pdbx_seq_one_letter_code
_entity_poly.pdbx_strand_id
1 'polypeptide(L)'
;AWHIDVIVGRTQSYIKSQLAELGCAPDLSQTGNEILMGAALCGRHVLVSNLTGFLFLTAADQPITTAMEQRREPRAASMPYMLEIRSLEGLAHEWAHSYRAAGQQGRVLIDEPAWVKEGLASMWASVSVVNTFQSRMTYRDWHILRLRKFVHWVDQCNRPLHEYRTVQEGTNGCEYFMGPLAIELLIARHGGLQNIVKVFHLHNSAQGFPGDFVQVYGMTIEEFEHEADLYIAQIRKAELTK
;
A
#
# COMPACT_ATOMS: atom_id res chain seq x y z
N ALA A 1 12.67 7.83 -21.31
CA ALA A 1 12.78 8.11 -19.86
C ALA A 1 11.54 7.55 -19.18
N TRP A 2 11.70 6.85 -18.06
CA TRP A 2 10.56 6.40 -17.26
C TRP A 2 9.93 7.63 -16.59
N HIS A 3 8.62 7.82 -16.75
CA HIS A 3 7.86 8.89 -16.14
C HIS A 3 6.58 8.33 -15.53
N ILE A 4 6.06 9.05 -14.53
CA ILE A 4 4.76 8.81 -13.91
C ILE A 4 3.91 10.05 -14.18
N ASP A 5 2.71 9.83 -14.70
CA ASP A 5 1.67 10.85 -14.80
C ASP A 5 0.75 10.76 -13.58
N VAL A 6 0.37 11.91 -13.02
CA VAL A 6 -0.53 11.99 -11.87
C VAL A 6 -1.82 12.68 -12.29
N ILE A 7 -2.94 11.95 -12.21
CA ILE A 7 -4.28 12.47 -12.45
C ILE A 7 -4.96 12.69 -11.10
N VAL A 8 -5.32 13.94 -10.81
CA VAL A 8 -6.22 14.27 -9.72
C VAL A 8 -7.54 14.71 -10.31
N GLY A 9 -8.62 13.99 -10.02
CA GLY A 9 -9.89 14.19 -10.66
C GLY A 9 -11.07 14.10 -9.71
N ARG A 10 -12.14 14.84 -10.04
CA ARG A 10 -13.40 14.82 -9.30
C ARG A 10 -14.36 13.76 -9.83
N THR A 11 -14.50 13.64 -11.14
CA THR A 11 -15.51 12.77 -11.76
C THR A 11 -14.87 11.58 -12.48
N GLN A 12 -15.59 10.46 -12.54
CA GLN A 12 -15.22 9.28 -13.33
C GLN A 12 -15.02 9.67 -14.80
N SER A 13 -15.87 10.54 -15.34
CA SER A 13 -15.79 10.99 -16.73
C SER A 13 -14.49 11.74 -17.03
N TYR A 14 -14.10 12.67 -16.17
CA TYR A 14 -12.84 13.42 -16.30
C TYR A 14 -11.63 12.49 -16.16
N ILE A 15 -11.63 11.64 -15.14
CA ILE A 15 -10.52 10.71 -14.91
C ILE A 15 -10.35 9.78 -16.12
N LYS A 16 -11.45 9.20 -16.63
CA LYS A 16 -11.41 8.33 -17.81
C LYS A 16 -10.99 9.05 -19.08
N SER A 17 -11.36 10.33 -19.26
CA SER A 17 -10.90 11.10 -20.41
C SER A 17 -9.40 11.37 -20.34
N GLN A 18 -8.88 11.73 -19.17
CA GLN A 18 -7.44 11.90 -18.96
C GLN A 18 -6.66 10.59 -19.15
N LEU A 19 -7.20 9.46 -18.69
CA LEU A 19 -6.61 8.15 -18.95
C LEU A 19 -6.56 7.84 -20.46
N ALA A 20 -7.63 8.13 -21.19
CA ALA A 20 -7.67 7.95 -22.65
C ALA A 20 -6.67 8.85 -23.39
N GLU A 21 -6.51 10.11 -22.96
CA GLU A 21 -5.53 11.05 -23.51
C GLU A 21 -4.09 10.55 -23.32
N LEU A 22 -3.81 9.88 -22.19
CA LEU A 22 -2.52 9.24 -21.91
C LEU A 22 -2.37 7.85 -22.57
N GLY A 23 -3.36 7.37 -23.33
CA GLY A 23 -3.36 6.03 -23.92
C GLY A 23 -3.43 4.91 -22.89
N CYS A 24 -3.91 5.20 -21.68
CA CYS A 24 -4.04 4.26 -20.57
C CYS A 24 -5.45 3.63 -20.56
N ALA A 25 -5.52 2.33 -20.87
CA ALA A 25 -6.76 1.54 -20.84
C ALA A 25 -6.68 0.41 -19.80
N PRO A 26 -6.88 0.71 -18.50
CA PRO A 26 -6.82 -0.28 -17.43
C PRO A 26 -8.05 -1.21 -17.43
N ASP A 27 -7.87 -2.45 -16.99
CA ASP A 27 -9.00 -3.33 -16.66
C ASP A 27 -9.60 -2.92 -15.31
N LEU A 28 -10.85 -2.46 -15.35
CA LEU A 28 -11.62 -2.00 -14.19
C LEU A 28 -12.80 -2.93 -13.88
N SER A 29 -12.83 -4.14 -14.43
CA SER A 29 -13.94 -5.08 -14.26
C SER A 29 -14.23 -5.42 -12.79
N GLN A 30 -13.19 -5.52 -11.97
CA GLN A 30 -13.31 -5.83 -10.53
C GLN A 30 -13.92 -4.70 -9.70
N THR A 31 -13.88 -3.47 -10.21
CA THR A 31 -14.39 -2.28 -9.50
C THR A 31 -15.67 -1.74 -10.16
N GLY A 32 -16.39 -2.57 -10.91
CA GLY A 32 -17.61 -2.14 -11.60
C GLY A 32 -17.35 -1.05 -12.64
N ASN A 33 -16.16 -1.04 -13.24
CA ASN A 33 -15.68 0.00 -14.15
C ASN A 33 -15.49 1.37 -13.49
N GLU A 34 -15.28 1.44 -12.18
CA GLU A 34 -15.05 2.69 -11.44
C GLU A 34 -13.64 2.76 -10.86
N ILE A 35 -13.05 3.95 -10.84
CA ILE A 35 -11.83 4.19 -10.07
C ILE A 35 -12.26 4.74 -8.72
N LEU A 36 -12.23 3.92 -7.68
CA LEU A 36 -12.86 4.26 -6.41
C LEU A 36 -12.17 5.42 -5.71
N MET A 37 -10.86 5.33 -5.44
CA MET A 37 -10.13 6.31 -4.62
C MET A 37 -8.73 6.61 -5.16
N GLY A 38 -7.73 5.80 -4.81
CA GLY A 38 -6.37 5.87 -5.32
C GLY A 38 -6.04 4.62 -6.13
N ALA A 39 -5.31 4.74 -7.24
CA ALA A 39 -4.89 3.59 -8.02
C ALA A 39 -3.61 3.86 -8.84
N ALA A 40 -2.70 2.88 -8.90
CA ALA A 40 -1.67 2.79 -9.92
C ALA A 40 -2.15 1.96 -11.12
N LEU A 41 -2.21 2.58 -12.30
CA LEU A 41 -2.79 2.00 -13.52
C LEU A 41 -1.74 1.89 -14.63
N CYS A 42 -2.05 1.08 -15.64
CA CYS A 42 -1.28 0.95 -16.88
C CYS A 42 0.22 0.69 -16.66
N GLY A 43 0.54 -0.41 -16.00
CA GLY A 43 1.94 -0.74 -15.68
C GLY A 43 2.56 0.18 -14.62
N ARG A 44 1.74 0.83 -13.78
CA ARG A 44 2.16 1.77 -12.72
C ARG A 44 2.79 3.06 -13.25
N HIS A 45 2.40 3.45 -14.46
CA HIS A 45 2.82 4.72 -15.09
C HIS A 45 1.83 5.86 -14.85
N VAL A 46 0.59 5.54 -14.47
CA VAL A 46 -0.43 6.55 -14.18
C VAL A 46 -0.94 6.35 -12.76
N LEU A 47 -0.80 7.38 -11.93
CA LEU A 47 -1.39 7.44 -10.60
C LEU A 47 -2.66 8.26 -10.64
N VAL A 48 -3.76 7.70 -10.15
CA VAL A 48 -5.05 8.38 -10.11
C VAL A 48 -5.46 8.63 -8.67
N SER A 49 -5.88 9.86 -8.39
CA SER A 49 -6.57 10.26 -7.16
C SER A 49 -7.99 10.76 -7.49
N ASN A 50 -8.99 9.92 -7.23
CA ASN A 50 -10.40 10.25 -7.33
C ASN A 50 -10.92 10.90 -6.04
N LEU A 51 -11.09 12.22 -6.09
CA LEU A 51 -11.59 13.02 -4.96
C LEU A 51 -13.01 12.63 -4.53
N THR A 52 -13.86 12.11 -5.42
CA THR A 52 -15.18 11.60 -5.02
C THR A 52 -15.10 10.42 -4.09
N GLY A 53 -14.20 9.50 -4.41
CA GLY A 53 -13.85 8.40 -3.52
C GLY A 53 -13.46 8.83 -2.13
N PHE A 54 -12.46 9.71 -2.08
CA PHE A 54 -11.91 10.20 -0.83
C PHE A 54 -12.92 10.95 0.03
N LEU A 55 -13.76 11.78 -0.59
CA LEU A 55 -14.62 12.68 0.16
C LEU A 55 -15.97 12.07 0.57
N PHE A 56 -16.45 11.06 -0.16
CA PHE A 56 -17.84 10.60 -0.02
C PHE A 56 -18.03 9.10 0.13
N LEU A 57 -17.04 8.25 -0.17
CA LEU A 57 -17.16 6.81 0.07
C LEU A 57 -16.98 6.49 1.56
N THR A 58 -17.99 5.86 2.13
CA THR A 58 -17.99 5.36 3.51
C THR A 58 -17.67 3.87 3.62
N ALA A 59 -17.76 3.13 2.52
CA ALA A 59 -17.41 1.71 2.42
C ALA A 59 -16.73 1.40 1.07
N ALA A 60 -15.98 0.30 1.00
CA ALA A 60 -15.23 -0.07 -0.21
C ALA A 60 -16.11 -0.64 -1.33
N ASP A 61 -17.25 -1.22 -0.98
CA ASP A 61 -18.26 -1.80 -1.87
C ASP A 61 -19.34 -0.79 -2.30
N GLN A 62 -19.28 0.44 -1.79
CA GLN A 62 -20.23 1.48 -2.14
C GLN A 62 -19.93 2.03 -3.55
N PRO A 63 -20.92 2.03 -4.47
CA PRO A 63 -20.72 2.57 -5.81
C PRO A 63 -20.65 4.10 -5.79
N ILE A 64 -19.89 4.67 -6.73
CA ILE A 64 -19.83 6.11 -6.94
C ILE A 64 -21.07 6.58 -7.68
N THR A 65 -21.73 7.61 -7.15
CA THR A 65 -22.95 8.16 -7.76
C THR A 65 -22.71 9.56 -8.30
N THR A 66 -23.47 9.95 -9.33
CA THR A 66 -23.46 11.33 -9.86
C THR A 66 -23.76 12.37 -8.77
N ALA A 67 -24.62 12.03 -7.81
CA ALA A 67 -24.92 12.90 -6.68
C ALA A 67 -23.66 13.17 -5.82
N MET A 68 -22.81 12.16 -5.60
CA MET A 68 -21.54 12.34 -4.88
C MET A 68 -20.55 13.19 -5.66
N GLU A 69 -20.48 13.02 -6.99
CA GLU A 69 -19.59 13.80 -7.87
C GLU A 69 -19.97 15.29 -7.91
N GLN A 70 -21.27 15.59 -7.92
CA GLN A 70 -21.82 16.95 -7.93
C GLN A 70 -21.88 17.60 -6.54
N ARG A 71 -21.81 16.79 -5.48
CA ARG A 71 -21.87 17.30 -4.10
C ARG A 71 -20.71 18.26 -3.85
N ARG A 72 -21.00 19.37 -3.19
CA ARG A 72 -19.95 20.30 -2.75
C ARG A 72 -19.00 19.59 -1.79
N GLU A 73 -17.71 19.82 -1.98
CA GLU A 73 -16.67 19.34 -1.07
C GLU A 73 -16.98 19.79 0.37
N PRO A 74 -16.77 18.93 1.38
CA PRO A 74 -16.79 19.36 2.76
C PRO A 74 -15.81 20.53 2.94
N ARG A 75 -16.14 21.51 3.77
CA ARG A 75 -15.19 22.60 4.10
C ARG A 75 -13.91 21.96 4.65
N ALA A 76 -12.73 22.51 4.34
CA ALA A 76 -11.45 21.97 4.84
C ALA A 76 -11.42 21.82 6.36
N ALA A 77 -12.01 22.77 7.11
CA ALA A 77 -12.17 22.69 8.57
C ALA A 77 -13.15 21.60 9.05
N SER A 78 -13.96 21.04 8.15
CA SER A 78 -14.91 19.94 8.40
C SER A 78 -14.46 18.62 7.78
N MET A 79 -13.36 18.60 7.02
CA MET A 79 -12.75 17.34 6.62
C MET A 79 -12.09 16.76 7.87
N PRO A 80 -12.51 15.57 8.34
CA PRO A 80 -11.75 14.91 9.36
C PRO A 80 -10.33 14.73 8.83
N TYR A 81 -9.32 15.00 9.64
CA TYR A 81 -7.91 14.70 9.35
C TYR A 81 -7.72 13.30 8.75
N MET A 82 -8.62 12.36 9.07
CA MET A 82 -8.71 11.02 8.49
C MET A 82 -8.87 10.98 6.96
N LEU A 83 -9.57 11.93 6.33
CA LEU A 83 -9.73 11.96 4.87
C LEU A 83 -8.49 12.48 4.16
N GLU A 84 -7.85 13.51 4.72
CA GLU A 84 -6.57 14.03 4.24
C GLU A 84 -5.48 12.97 4.40
N ILE A 85 -5.40 12.33 5.58
CA ILE A 85 -4.51 11.19 5.82
C ILE A 85 -4.82 10.06 4.85
N ARG A 86 -6.09 9.68 4.62
CA ARG A 86 -6.44 8.60 3.69
C ARG A 86 -6.03 8.93 2.25
N SER A 87 -6.13 10.19 1.83
CA SER A 87 -5.73 10.64 0.49
C SER A 87 -4.21 10.60 0.33
N LEU A 88 -3.49 11.13 1.32
CA LEU A 88 -2.04 11.10 1.35
C LEU A 88 -1.50 9.67 1.44
N GLU A 89 -2.07 8.86 2.33
CA GLU A 89 -1.72 7.45 2.55
C GLU A 89 -1.94 6.64 1.26
N GLY A 90 -3.12 6.78 0.62
CA GLY A 90 -3.42 6.10 -0.63
C GLY A 90 -2.49 6.48 -1.78
N LEU A 91 -2.24 7.78 -1.99
CA LEU A 91 -1.33 8.21 -3.06
C LEU A 91 0.11 7.78 -2.79
N ALA A 92 0.59 7.89 -1.55
CA ALA A 92 1.93 7.46 -1.17
C ALA A 92 2.12 5.94 -1.29
N HIS A 93 1.08 5.16 -0.99
CA HIS A 93 1.05 3.71 -1.19
C HIS A 93 1.23 3.36 -2.68
N GLU A 94 0.43 3.95 -3.56
CA GLU A 94 0.53 3.72 -5.01
C GLU A 94 1.83 4.29 -5.62
N TRP A 95 2.36 5.37 -5.06
CA TRP A 95 3.68 5.89 -5.44
C TRP A 95 4.80 4.90 -5.12
N ALA A 96 4.78 4.28 -3.94
CA ALA A 96 5.78 3.28 -3.55
C ALA A 96 5.78 2.08 -4.52
N HIS A 97 4.59 1.66 -4.95
CA HIS A 97 4.42 0.66 -5.99
C HIS A 97 5.08 1.04 -7.31
N SER A 98 4.95 2.31 -7.70
CA SER A 98 5.52 2.84 -8.94
C SER A 98 7.04 2.99 -8.84
N TYR A 99 7.55 3.58 -7.76
CA TYR A 99 8.98 3.71 -7.48
C TYR A 99 9.71 2.37 -7.50
N ARG A 100 9.12 1.36 -6.85
CA ARG A 100 9.64 -0.01 -6.84
C ARG A 100 9.73 -0.59 -8.26
N ALA A 101 8.69 -0.44 -9.06
CA ALA A 101 8.68 -0.90 -10.45
C ALA A 101 9.71 -0.15 -11.31
N ALA A 102 9.90 1.16 -11.08
CA ALA A 102 10.93 1.96 -11.75
C ALA A 102 12.33 1.36 -11.59
N GLY A 103 12.65 0.96 -10.35
CA GLY A 103 13.90 0.30 -9.99
C GLY A 103 14.14 -1.02 -10.72
N GLN A 104 13.09 -1.61 -11.31
CA GLN A 104 13.11 -2.86 -12.08
C GLN A 104 12.83 -2.65 -13.58
N GLN A 105 13.01 -1.44 -14.11
CA GLN A 105 12.67 -1.10 -15.50
C GLN A 105 11.19 -1.40 -15.85
N GLY A 106 10.29 -1.21 -14.88
CA GLY A 106 8.86 -1.50 -15.00
C GLY A 106 8.48 -2.97 -14.78
N ARG A 107 9.43 -3.85 -14.46
CA ARG A 107 9.12 -5.25 -14.14
C ARG A 107 8.55 -5.36 -12.72
N VAL A 108 7.65 -6.33 -12.56
CA VAL A 108 7.19 -6.82 -11.26
C VAL A 108 7.48 -8.31 -11.25
N LEU A 109 8.26 -8.77 -10.26
CA LEU A 109 8.59 -10.17 -10.10
C LEU A 109 7.32 -10.96 -9.72
N ILE A 110 7.00 -12.02 -10.46
CA ILE A 110 5.77 -12.82 -10.29
C ILE A 110 5.78 -13.55 -8.94
N ASP A 111 6.97 -13.88 -8.45
CA ASP A 111 7.26 -14.60 -7.21
C ASP A 111 7.47 -13.67 -6.00
N GLU A 112 7.26 -12.37 -6.15
CA GLU A 112 7.31 -11.42 -5.04
C GLU A 112 6.08 -11.59 -4.11
N PRO A 113 6.28 -11.85 -2.80
CA PRO A 113 5.20 -12.01 -1.84
C PRO A 113 4.27 -10.78 -1.76
N ALA A 114 2.96 -11.00 -1.66
CA ALA A 114 1.97 -9.93 -1.49
C ALA A 114 2.24 -9.10 -0.22
N TRP A 115 2.64 -9.73 0.88
CA TRP A 115 3.03 -9.02 2.09
C TRP A 115 4.25 -8.09 1.90
N VAL A 116 5.18 -8.41 0.99
CA VAL A 116 6.30 -7.51 0.65
C VAL A 116 5.77 -6.31 -0.13
N LYS A 117 4.98 -6.58 -1.19
CA LYS A 117 4.42 -5.57 -2.09
C LYS A 117 3.59 -4.54 -1.32
N GLU A 118 2.54 -5.01 -0.64
CA GLU A 118 1.62 -4.14 0.08
C GLU A 118 2.23 -3.65 1.40
N GLY A 119 3.10 -4.46 2.01
CA GLY A 119 3.80 -4.09 3.23
C GLY A 119 4.69 -2.88 3.06
N LEU A 120 5.49 -2.86 1.98
CA LEU A 120 6.38 -1.75 1.69
C LEU A 120 5.58 -0.48 1.38
N ALA A 121 4.55 -0.61 0.54
CA ALA A 121 3.73 0.51 0.13
C ALA A 121 3.04 1.16 1.33
N SER A 122 2.49 0.37 2.25
CA SER A 122 1.90 0.87 3.49
C SER A 122 2.91 1.43 4.49
N MET A 123 4.16 0.93 4.52
CA MET A 123 5.25 1.53 5.29
C MET A 123 5.63 2.91 4.73
N TRP A 124 5.75 3.03 3.40
CA TRP A 124 6.06 4.29 2.73
C TRP A 124 4.96 5.34 2.92
N ALA A 125 3.70 4.88 2.85
CA ALA A 125 2.53 5.70 3.17
C ALA A 125 2.58 6.22 4.62
N SER A 126 2.97 5.35 5.57
CA SER A 126 3.16 5.72 6.97
C SER A 126 4.23 6.80 7.16
N VAL A 127 5.37 6.67 6.49
CA VAL A 127 6.44 7.69 6.51
C VAL A 127 5.94 9.02 5.93
N SER A 128 5.15 8.97 4.86
CA SER A 128 4.60 10.17 4.22
C SER A 128 3.64 10.93 5.13
N VAL A 129 2.78 10.21 5.86
CA VAL A 129 1.89 10.79 6.88
C VAL A 129 2.70 11.46 7.99
N VAL A 130 3.66 10.74 8.58
CA VAL A 130 4.48 11.26 9.68
C VAL A 130 5.26 12.51 9.25
N ASN A 131 5.88 12.49 8.07
CA ASN A 131 6.61 13.65 7.55
C ASN A 131 5.71 14.88 7.33
N THR A 132 4.49 14.67 6.87
CA THR A 132 3.52 15.75 6.66
C THR A 132 3.09 16.37 8.00
N PHE A 133 2.97 15.56 9.05
CA PHE A 133 2.51 15.97 10.38
C PHE A 133 3.62 15.96 11.45
N GLN A 134 4.89 16.14 11.04
CA GLN A 134 6.07 15.96 11.91
C GLN A 134 6.08 16.82 13.19
N SER A 135 5.36 17.94 13.20
CA SER A 135 5.23 18.80 14.38
C SER A 135 4.19 18.30 15.41
N ARG A 136 3.40 17.29 15.06
CA ARG A 136 2.25 16.80 15.84
C ARG A 136 2.26 15.29 16.07
N MET A 137 3.06 14.54 15.32
CA MET A 137 3.02 13.08 15.31
C MET A 137 4.42 12.52 15.06
N THR A 138 4.87 11.61 15.92
CA THR A 138 6.06 10.80 15.68
C THR A 138 5.68 9.50 14.97
N TYR A 139 6.67 8.78 14.41
CA TYR A 139 6.43 7.45 13.85
C TYR A 139 5.84 6.49 14.90
N ARG A 140 6.27 6.58 16.16
CA ARG A 140 5.71 5.76 17.26
C ARG A 140 4.23 6.05 17.48
N ASP A 141 3.84 7.32 17.47
CA ASP A 141 2.44 7.73 17.64
C ASP A 141 1.58 7.17 16.49
N TRP A 142 2.06 7.33 15.26
CA TRP A 142 1.39 6.77 14.08
C TRP A 142 1.29 5.24 14.12
N HIS A 143 2.36 4.54 14.49
CA HIS A 143 2.38 3.08 14.58
C HIS A 143 1.30 2.58 15.56
N ILE A 144 1.17 3.21 16.73
CA ILE A 144 0.12 2.88 17.70
C ILE A 144 -1.27 3.19 17.14
N LEU A 145 -1.47 4.35 16.51
CA LEU A 145 -2.75 4.70 15.89
C LEU A 145 -3.15 3.68 14.81
N ARG A 146 -2.21 3.26 13.97
CA ARG A 146 -2.40 2.26 12.93
C ARG A 146 -2.79 0.91 13.54
N LEU A 147 -2.03 0.40 14.52
CA LEU A 147 -2.36 -0.86 15.18
C LEU A 147 -3.78 -0.84 15.78
N ARG A 148 -4.18 0.26 16.41
CA ARG A 148 -5.52 0.43 16.99
C ARG A 148 -6.64 0.56 15.95
N LYS A 149 -6.38 1.21 14.80
CA LYS A 149 -7.31 1.25 13.65
C LYS A 149 -7.60 -0.17 13.15
N PHE A 150 -6.65 -1.08 13.31
CA PHE A 150 -6.71 -2.47 12.89
C PHE A 150 -6.88 -3.45 14.07
N VAL A 151 -7.44 -3.01 15.21
CA VAL A 151 -7.57 -3.88 16.40
C VAL A 151 -8.35 -5.17 16.10
N HIS A 152 -9.41 -5.08 15.29
CA HIS A 152 -10.18 -6.26 14.88
C HIS A 152 -9.43 -7.15 13.87
N TRP A 153 -8.45 -6.60 13.16
CA TRP A 153 -7.64 -7.36 12.22
C TRP A 153 -6.59 -8.22 12.94
N VAL A 154 -6.27 -7.91 14.19
CA VAL A 154 -5.43 -8.79 15.02
C VAL A 154 -6.05 -10.19 15.11
N ASP A 155 -7.38 -10.27 15.24
CA ASP A 155 -8.11 -11.53 15.31
C ASP A 155 -8.38 -12.14 13.93
N GLN A 156 -8.65 -11.31 12.91
CA GLN A 156 -8.97 -11.77 11.55
C GLN A 156 -7.73 -12.22 10.78
N CYS A 157 -6.62 -11.50 10.93
CA CYS A 157 -5.35 -11.76 10.28
C CYS A 157 -4.43 -12.54 11.20
N ASN A 158 -4.89 -13.72 11.65
CA ASN A 158 -4.22 -14.52 12.66
C ASN A 158 -3.32 -15.64 12.10
N ARG A 159 -3.24 -15.77 10.77
CA ARG A 159 -2.44 -16.81 10.12
C ARG A 159 -0.96 -16.43 10.01
N PRO A 160 -0.07 -17.40 9.76
CA PRO A 160 1.35 -17.17 9.48
C PRO A 160 1.58 -16.30 8.23
N LEU A 161 2.68 -15.54 8.20
CA LEU A 161 3.01 -14.59 7.14
C LEU A 161 3.10 -15.24 5.75
N HIS A 162 3.60 -16.47 5.67
CA HIS A 162 3.75 -17.22 4.41
C HIS A 162 2.41 -17.47 3.70
N GLU A 163 1.29 -17.53 4.43
CA GLU A 163 -0.05 -17.67 3.83
C GLU A 163 -0.47 -16.41 3.05
N TYR A 164 0.15 -15.27 3.33
CA TYR A 164 -0.09 -13.99 2.65
C TYR A 164 0.96 -13.71 1.54
N ARG A 165 1.62 -14.75 1.00
CA ARG A 165 2.52 -14.61 -0.16
C ARG A 165 1.76 -14.36 -1.47
N THR A 166 0.54 -14.88 -1.60
CA THR A 166 -0.27 -14.73 -2.81
C THR A 166 -1.57 -14.01 -2.49
N VAL A 167 -2.05 -13.17 -3.41
CA VAL A 167 -3.38 -12.55 -3.30
C VAL A 167 -4.41 -13.62 -3.69
N GLN A 168 -4.73 -14.52 -2.75
CA GLN A 168 -5.82 -15.48 -2.92
C GLN A 168 -7.14 -14.87 -2.41
N GLU A 169 -8.26 -15.31 -3.01
CA GLU A 169 -9.59 -15.11 -2.43
C GLU A 169 -9.58 -15.62 -0.98
N GLY A 170 -9.84 -14.72 -0.02
CA GLY A 170 -9.82 -15.04 1.42
C GLY A 170 -8.63 -14.48 2.22
N THR A 171 -7.66 -13.83 1.57
CA THR A 171 -6.62 -13.05 2.28
C THR A 171 -7.19 -11.79 2.94
N ASN A 172 -8.35 -11.29 2.49
CA ASN A 172 -9.14 -10.19 3.08
C ASN A 172 -8.34 -8.91 3.42
N GLY A 173 -7.23 -8.66 2.71
CA GLY A 173 -6.38 -7.51 2.95
C GLY A 173 -5.37 -7.68 4.09
N CYS A 174 -5.21 -8.87 4.66
CA CYS A 174 -4.29 -9.09 5.79
C CYS A 174 -2.82 -8.79 5.47
N GLU A 175 -2.43 -8.79 4.19
CA GLU A 175 -1.13 -8.30 3.71
C GLU A 175 -0.89 -6.82 4.04
N TYR A 176 -1.93 -5.98 4.13
CA TYR A 176 -1.84 -4.56 4.51
C TYR A 176 -1.63 -4.37 6.03
N PHE A 177 -1.95 -5.38 6.83
CA PHE A 177 -1.70 -5.37 8.28
C PHE A 177 -0.38 -6.05 8.62
N MET A 178 -0.21 -7.30 8.19
CA MET A 178 0.95 -8.15 8.46
C MET A 178 2.20 -7.66 7.73
N GLY A 179 2.05 -7.29 6.45
CA GLY A 179 3.16 -6.89 5.58
C GLY A 179 3.98 -5.75 6.16
N PRO A 180 3.38 -4.62 6.58
CA PRO A 180 4.17 -3.51 7.10
C PRO A 180 4.87 -3.83 8.42
N LEU A 181 4.35 -4.74 9.25
CA LEU A 181 5.03 -5.20 10.47
C LEU A 181 6.26 -6.05 10.12
N ALA A 182 6.14 -6.90 9.11
CA ALA A 182 7.28 -7.65 8.57
C ALA A 182 8.32 -6.72 7.94
N ILE A 183 7.89 -5.75 7.13
CA ILE A 183 8.79 -4.72 6.56
C ILE A 183 9.45 -3.88 7.65
N GLU A 184 8.72 -3.52 8.72
CA GLU A 184 9.29 -2.84 9.89
C GLU A 184 10.44 -3.66 10.49
N LEU A 185 10.26 -4.97 10.65
CA LEU A 185 11.29 -5.86 11.16
C LEU A 185 12.52 -5.92 10.24
N LEU A 186 12.32 -5.99 8.91
CA LEU A 186 13.43 -5.94 7.95
C LEU A 186 14.23 -4.63 8.08
N ILE A 187 13.53 -3.50 8.18
CA ILE A 187 14.18 -2.20 8.34
C ILE A 187 14.91 -2.14 9.68
N ALA A 188 14.28 -2.58 10.76
CA ALA A 188 14.80 -2.43 12.11
C ALA A 188 15.98 -3.38 12.41
N ARG A 189 16.00 -4.59 11.86
CA ARG A 189 16.97 -5.64 12.22
C ARG A 189 17.85 -6.14 11.09
N HIS A 190 17.44 -5.98 9.84
CA HIS A 190 18.07 -6.66 8.71
C HIS A 190 18.71 -5.68 7.72
N GLY A 191 19.23 -4.56 8.24
CA GLY A 191 20.09 -3.64 7.49
C GLY A 191 19.38 -2.42 6.89
N GLY A 192 18.15 -2.12 7.32
CA GLY A 192 17.47 -0.86 6.99
C GLY A 192 16.84 -0.81 5.60
N LEU A 193 16.28 0.35 5.28
CA LEU A 193 15.63 0.61 3.99
C LEU A 193 16.55 0.34 2.79
N GLN A 194 17.86 0.56 2.95
CA GLN A 194 18.85 0.31 1.90
C GLN A 194 18.84 -1.14 1.40
N ASN A 195 18.66 -2.13 2.28
CA ASN A 195 18.65 -3.54 1.89
C ASN A 195 17.37 -3.89 1.15
N ILE A 196 16.24 -3.37 1.60
CA ILE A 196 14.95 -3.51 0.90
C ILE A 196 15.04 -2.92 -0.51
N VAL A 197 15.55 -1.70 -0.64
CA VAL A 197 15.75 -1.05 -1.94
C VAL A 197 16.70 -1.87 -2.80
N LYS A 198 17.79 -2.40 -2.22
CA LYS A 198 18.76 -3.24 -2.93
C LYS A 198 18.11 -4.49 -3.51
N VAL A 199 17.25 -5.21 -2.77
CA VAL A 199 16.50 -6.36 -3.30
C VAL A 199 15.71 -5.97 -4.54
N PHE A 200 15.00 -4.84 -4.51
CA PHE A 200 14.23 -4.40 -5.67
C PHE A 200 15.08 -3.95 -6.86
N HIS A 201 16.32 -3.53 -6.64
CA HIS A 201 17.21 -3.11 -7.73
C HIS A 201 18.13 -4.24 -8.21
N LEU A 202 18.06 -5.43 -7.60
CA LEU A 202 18.68 -6.60 -8.20
C LEU A 202 17.92 -6.96 -9.48
N HIS A 203 18.67 -7.15 -10.56
CA HIS A 203 18.14 -7.33 -11.91
C HIS A 203 18.31 -8.77 -12.42
N ASN A 204 18.50 -9.73 -11.52
CA ASN A 204 18.75 -11.11 -11.94
C ASN A 204 17.45 -11.88 -12.16
N SER A 205 16.91 -11.78 -13.39
CA SER A 205 15.67 -12.46 -13.75
C SER A 205 15.73 -13.99 -13.70
N ALA A 206 16.91 -14.59 -13.63
CA ALA A 206 17.05 -16.05 -13.46
C ALA A 206 16.94 -16.49 -11.99
N GLN A 207 17.14 -15.56 -11.05
CA GLN A 207 17.21 -15.81 -9.62
C GLN A 207 15.87 -15.56 -8.91
N GLY A 208 15.07 -14.62 -9.44
CA GLY A 208 13.75 -14.29 -8.90
C GLY A 208 13.82 -13.59 -7.53
N PHE A 209 12.66 -13.20 -7.01
CA PHE A 209 12.61 -12.47 -5.74
C PHE A 209 13.21 -13.27 -4.56
N PRO A 210 12.95 -14.58 -4.38
CA PRO A 210 13.54 -15.37 -3.29
C PRO A 210 15.06 -15.40 -3.34
N GLY A 211 15.64 -15.55 -4.53
CA GLY A 211 17.09 -15.56 -4.64
C GLY A 211 17.67 -14.17 -4.38
N ASP A 212 17.06 -13.09 -4.88
CA ASP A 212 17.51 -11.71 -4.61
C ASP A 212 17.44 -11.41 -3.11
N PHE A 213 16.40 -11.92 -2.43
CA PHE A 213 16.25 -11.83 -0.98
C PHE A 213 17.40 -12.52 -0.24
N VAL A 214 17.73 -13.76 -0.60
CA VAL A 214 18.87 -14.50 -0.02
C VAL A 214 20.18 -13.77 -0.25
N GLN A 215 20.39 -13.22 -1.45
CA GLN A 215 21.63 -12.50 -1.77
C GLN A 215 21.82 -11.23 -0.92
N VAL A 216 20.74 -10.53 -0.57
CA VAL A 216 20.83 -9.30 0.22
C VAL A 216 20.84 -9.57 1.72
N TYR A 217 19.97 -10.47 2.19
CA TYR A 217 19.76 -10.69 3.62
C TYR A 217 20.52 -11.87 4.20
N GLY A 218 21.08 -12.75 3.36
CA GLY A 218 21.78 -13.95 3.82
C GLY A 218 20.87 -15.01 4.46
N MET A 219 19.56 -14.89 4.27
CA MET A 219 18.53 -15.82 4.77
C MET A 219 17.43 -16.00 3.72
N THR A 220 16.72 -17.11 3.79
CA THR A 220 15.55 -17.40 2.97
C THR A 220 14.34 -16.58 3.41
N ILE A 221 13.34 -16.47 2.52
CA ILE A 221 12.07 -15.81 2.86
C ILE A 221 11.36 -16.58 3.97
N GLU A 222 11.40 -17.91 3.93
CA GLU A 222 10.79 -18.80 4.93
C GLU A 222 11.39 -18.57 6.33
N GLU A 223 12.72 -18.46 6.43
CA GLU A 223 13.41 -18.17 7.69
C GLU A 223 12.98 -16.81 8.24
N PHE A 224 12.93 -15.79 7.37
CA PHE A 224 12.50 -14.46 7.77
C PHE A 224 11.02 -14.44 8.19
N GLU A 225 10.13 -15.09 7.44
CA GLU A 225 8.71 -15.14 7.75
C GLU A 225 8.44 -15.79 9.11
N HIS A 226 9.22 -16.81 9.47
CA HIS A 226 9.15 -17.41 10.81
C HIS A 226 9.56 -16.41 11.91
N GLU A 227 10.63 -15.64 11.71
CA GLU A 227 11.00 -14.57 12.66
C GLU A 227 9.91 -13.49 12.75
N ALA A 228 9.36 -13.08 11.60
CA ALA A 228 8.32 -12.09 11.52
C ALA A 228 7.04 -12.54 12.25
N ASP A 229 6.65 -13.81 12.13
CA ASP A 229 5.50 -14.38 12.85
C ASP A 229 5.68 -14.27 14.37
N LEU A 230 6.89 -14.56 14.88
CA LEU A 230 7.19 -14.43 16.31
C LEU A 230 7.14 -12.97 16.78
N TYR A 231 7.67 -12.04 15.97
CA TYR A 231 7.62 -10.61 16.24
C TYR A 231 6.18 -10.08 16.25
N ILE A 232 5.38 -10.44 15.23
CA ILE A 232 3.99 -10.01 15.11
C ILE A 232 3.15 -10.59 16.26
N ALA A 233 3.36 -11.84 16.66
CA ALA A 233 2.67 -12.43 17.81
C ALA A 233 2.88 -11.62 19.11
N GLN A 234 4.06 -11.05 19.31
CA GLN A 234 4.33 -10.17 20.46
C GLN A 234 3.52 -8.87 20.40
N ILE A 235 3.43 -8.25 19.21
CA ILE A 235 2.61 -7.06 19.00
C ILE A 235 1.13 -7.35 19.25
N ARG A 236 0.61 -8.46 18.70
CA ARG A 236 -0.77 -8.89 18.93
C ARG A 236 -1.06 -9.05 20.42
N LYS A 237 -0.17 -9.73 21.16
CA LYS A 237 -0.30 -9.88 22.62
C LYS A 237 -0.31 -8.54 23.35
N ALA A 238 0.55 -7.60 22.95
CA ALA A 238 0.65 -6.29 23.58
C ALA A 238 -0.58 -5.40 23.33
N GLU A 239 -1.26 -5.57 22.19
CA GLU A 239 -2.47 -4.80 21.86
C GLU A 239 -3.77 -5.46 22.35
N LEU A 240 -3.84 -6.80 22.45
CA LEU A 240 -5.00 -7.53 23.01
C LEU A 240 -5.08 -7.49 24.55
N THR A 241 -4.05 -6.98 25.22
CA THR A 241 -3.99 -6.91 26.70
C THR A 241 -4.24 -5.50 27.25
N LYS A 242 -4.61 -4.54 26.40
CA LYS A 242 -5.00 -3.17 26.76
C LYS A 242 -6.49 -2.97 26.55
#